data_AF-A0A2R6WVZ8-F1
#
_entry.id   AF-A0A2R6WVZ8-F1
#
_cell.length_a   1.000
_cell.length_b   1.000
_cell.length_c   1.000
_cell.angle_alpha   90.00
_cell.angle_beta   90.00
_cell.angle_gamma   90.00
#
_symmetry.space_group_name_H-M   'P 1'
#
loop_
_entity.id
_entity.type
_entity.pdbx_description
1 polymer ?
#
loop_
_entity_poly.entity_id
_entity_poly.type
_entity_poly.pdbx_seq_one_letter_code
_entity_poly.pdbx_strand_id
1 'polypeptide(L)'
;MDVDIHQVINDDQKIADIHEAAELFEPRVEYAFSYLQVFSAICVIFAHGAGEVGYMAGPLATIWDVYLKGQLSSTVRPPIWVVLIAALGLVIGLATYGYNVCRAMGVKLAKLTPTRGFAAELATAFVIMIGSQYGLPTSSSQCITGAIVGVGILEGAKGVNWTLFVKQFFSWVATLFVTGFES
;
A
#
# COMPACT_ATOMS: atom_id res chain seq x y z
N MET A 1 16.23 14.03 1.21
CA MET A 1 16.88 13.21 0.16
C MET A 1 15.95 13.25 -1.03
N ASP A 2 16.38 13.88 -2.13
CA ASP A 2 15.59 13.99 -3.35
C ASP A 2 15.80 12.69 -4.15
N VAL A 3 15.08 11.64 -3.76
CA VAL A 3 15.15 10.34 -4.46
C VAL A 3 14.21 10.40 -5.63
N ASP A 4 14.77 10.64 -6.82
CA ASP A 4 14.00 10.62 -8.05
C ASP A 4 13.62 9.16 -8.40
N ILE A 5 12.37 8.81 -8.11
CA ILE A 5 11.81 7.49 -8.38
C ILE A 5 11.66 7.21 -9.88
N HIS A 6 11.69 8.23 -10.74
CA HIS A 6 11.51 8.09 -12.18
C HIS A 6 12.79 7.71 -12.92
N GLN A 7 13.96 7.78 -12.28
CA GLN A 7 15.24 7.37 -12.91
C GLN A 7 15.23 5.95 -13.46
N VAL A 8 14.43 5.04 -12.87
CA VAL A 8 14.33 3.63 -13.36
C VAL A 8 13.82 3.53 -14.78
N ILE A 9 13.02 4.52 -15.22
CA ILE A 9 12.45 4.52 -16.57
C ILE A 9 13.59 4.57 -17.59
N ASN A 10 14.68 5.28 -17.26
CA ASN A 10 15.86 5.37 -18.13
C ASN A 10 16.78 4.14 -18.02
N ASP A 11 16.73 3.41 -16.90
CA ASP A 11 17.60 2.27 -16.63
C ASP A 11 17.03 0.93 -17.14
N ASP A 12 15.70 0.79 -17.23
CA ASP A 12 15.03 -0.45 -17.61
C ASP A 12 14.12 -0.24 -18.82
N GLN A 13 14.56 -0.76 -19.97
CA GLN A 13 13.83 -0.67 -21.24
C GLN A 13 12.39 -1.16 -21.13
N LYS A 14 12.10 -2.22 -20.35
CA LYS A 14 10.74 -2.73 -20.20
C LYS A 14 9.83 -1.72 -19.51
N ILE A 15 10.38 -0.97 -18.56
CA ILE A 15 9.63 0.07 -17.86
C ILE A 15 9.45 1.27 -18.79
N ALA A 16 10.49 1.66 -19.55
CA ALA A 16 10.37 2.70 -20.57
C ALA A 16 9.23 2.39 -21.56
N ASP A 17 9.20 1.18 -22.11
CA ASP A 17 8.19 0.74 -23.07
C ASP A 17 6.75 0.81 -22.48
N ILE A 18 6.57 0.44 -21.21
CA ILE A 18 5.29 0.56 -20.50
C ILE A 18 4.84 2.02 -20.41
N HIS A 19 5.77 2.93 -20.10
CA HIS A 19 5.45 4.34 -19.91
C HIS A 19 5.19 5.07 -21.24
N GLU A 20 5.89 4.68 -22.30
CA GLU A 20 5.72 5.20 -23.66
C GLU A 20 4.39 4.73 -24.29
N ALA A 21 4.02 3.46 -24.08
CA ALA A 21 2.80 2.89 -24.65
C ALA A 21 1.50 3.41 -24.00
N ALA A 22 1.58 3.97 -22.80
CA ALA A 22 0.41 4.36 -22.03
C ALA A 22 -0.15 5.74 -22.44
N GLU A 23 -1.48 5.81 -22.51
CA GLU A 23 -2.27 6.95 -22.97
C GLU A 23 -1.91 8.23 -22.22
N LEU A 24 -1.83 9.33 -22.98
CA LEU A 24 -1.55 10.65 -22.43
C LEU A 24 -2.86 11.39 -22.24
N PHE A 25 -3.27 11.54 -20.99
CA PHE A 25 -4.42 12.35 -20.63
C PHE A 25 -4.09 13.85 -20.74
N GLU A 26 -5.12 14.67 -20.95
CA GLU A 26 -4.95 16.11 -21.02
C GLU A 26 -4.34 16.67 -19.73
N PRO A 27 -3.30 17.53 -19.82
CA PRO A 27 -2.61 18.06 -18.64
C PRO A 27 -3.52 18.80 -17.66
N ARG A 28 -4.59 19.45 -18.16
CA ARG A 28 -5.57 20.15 -17.33
C ARG A 28 -6.37 19.19 -16.45
N VAL A 29 -6.73 18.03 -17.01
CA VAL A 29 -7.45 16.97 -16.28
C VAL A 29 -6.52 16.37 -15.23
N GLU A 30 -5.30 16.00 -15.60
CA GLU A 30 -4.32 15.45 -14.65
C GLU A 30 -4.01 16.43 -13.51
N TYR A 31 -3.95 17.73 -13.78
CA TYR A 31 -3.75 18.75 -12.75
C TYR A 31 -4.92 18.81 -11.77
N ALA A 32 -6.17 18.77 -12.26
CA ALA A 32 -7.36 18.74 -11.41
C ALA A 32 -7.42 17.45 -10.57
N PHE A 33 -7.14 16.29 -11.19
CA PHE A 33 -7.12 15.00 -10.51
C PHE A 33 -5.97 14.85 -9.51
N SER A 34 -4.85 15.57 -9.67
CA SER A 34 -3.78 15.62 -8.67
C SER A 34 -4.29 16.07 -7.30
N TYR A 35 -5.11 17.12 -7.25
CA TYR A 35 -5.72 17.54 -5.99
C TYR A 35 -6.67 16.50 -5.41
N LEU A 36 -7.48 15.87 -6.27
CA LEU A 36 -8.41 14.82 -5.86
C LEU A 36 -7.67 13.59 -5.32
N GLN A 37 -6.60 13.17 -5.99
CA GLN A 37 -5.76 12.05 -5.59
C GLN A 37 -5.08 12.33 -4.25
N VAL A 38 -4.52 13.52 -4.06
CA VAL A 38 -3.88 13.87 -2.77
C VAL A 38 -4.93 13.84 -1.65
N PHE A 39 -6.13 14.37 -1.90
CA PHE A 39 -7.21 14.32 -0.93
C PHE A 39 -7.66 12.88 -0.61
N SER A 40 -7.89 12.04 -1.63
CA SER A 40 -8.26 10.64 -1.42
C SER A 40 -7.18 9.84 -0.71
N ALA A 41 -5.90 10.05 -1.06
CA ALA A 41 -4.77 9.42 -0.40
C ALA A 41 -4.73 9.78 1.09
N ILE A 42 -4.97 11.04 1.46
CA ILE A 42 -5.07 11.47 2.86
C ILE A 42 -6.20 10.74 3.57
N CYS A 43 -7.39 10.66 2.96
CA CYS A 43 -8.52 9.93 3.53
C CYS A 43 -8.20 8.44 3.74
N VAL A 44 -7.59 7.79 2.76
CA VAL A 44 -7.18 6.37 2.82
C VAL A 44 -6.15 6.15 3.93
N ILE A 45 -5.10 6.99 3.99
CA ILE A 45 -4.07 6.90 5.03
C ILE A 45 -4.66 7.11 6.42
N PHE A 46 -5.60 8.05 6.58
CA PHE A 46 -6.25 8.27 7.86
C PHE A 46 -7.10 7.07 8.28
N ALA A 47 -7.92 6.54 7.37
CA ALA A 47 -8.80 5.41 7.63
C ALA A 47 -8.03 4.11 7.96
N HIS A 48 -6.96 3.82 7.19
CA HIS A 48 -6.17 2.61 7.37
C HIS A 48 -5.08 2.75 8.44
N GLY A 49 -4.44 3.91 8.55
CA GLY A 49 -3.30 4.13 9.43
C GLY A 49 -3.63 3.91 10.91
N ALA A 50 -4.84 4.24 11.34
CA ALA A 50 -5.28 3.97 12.71
C ALA A 50 -5.32 2.46 13.02
N GLY A 51 -5.72 1.62 12.05
CA GLY A 51 -5.72 0.16 12.19
C GLY A 51 -4.31 -0.42 12.25
N GLU A 52 -3.41 0.04 11.38
CA GLU A 52 -2.01 -0.41 11.34
C GLU A 52 -1.25 -0.13 12.64
N VAL A 53 -1.47 1.06 13.23
CA VAL A 53 -0.91 1.39 14.55
C VAL A 53 -1.43 0.43 15.62
N GLY A 54 -2.69 -0.01 15.52
CA GLY A 54 -3.27 -1.03 16.41
C GLY A 54 -2.57 -2.38 16.32
N TYR A 55 -2.29 -2.87 15.09
CA TYR A 55 -1.55 -4.12 14.88
C TYR A 55 -0.13 -4.06 15.45
N MET A 56 0.55 -2.93 15.30
CA MET A 56 1.89 -2.72 15.88
C MET A 56 1.87 -2.58 17.41
N ALA A 57 0.87 -1.87 17.95
CA ALA A 57 0.75 -1.61 19.38
C ALA A 57 0.30 -2.84 20.19
N GLY A 58 -0.51 -3.73 19.59
CA GLY A 58 -1.15 -4.86 20.26
C GLY A 58 -0.19 -5.77 21.03
N PRO A 59 0.84 -6.35 20.40
CA PRO A 59 1.78 -7.25 21.08
C PRO A 59 2.51 -6.58 22.25
N LEU A 60 3.00 -5.35 22.06
CA LEU A 60 3.71 -4.60 23.10
C LEU A 60 2.78 -4.23 24.26
N ALA A 61 1.53 -3.84 23.96
CA ALA A 61 0.52 -3.58 24.97
C ALA A 61 0.19 -4.83 25.79
N THR A 62 0.06 -6.00 25.16
CA THR A 62 -0.21 -7.26 25.85
C THR A 62 0.94 -7.68 26.75
N ILE A 63 2.19 -7.59 26.28
CA ILE A 63 3.37 -7.89 27.11
C ILE A 63 3.43 -6.98 28.34
N TRP A 64 3.17 -5.68 28.15
CA TRP A 64 3.16 -4.71 29.24
C TRP A 64 2.04 -4.98 30.26
N ASP A 65 0.84 -5.33 29.80
CA ASP A 65 -0.29 -5.64 30.69
C ASP A 65 -0.03 -6.91 31.53
N VAL A 66 0.55 -7.94 30.91
CA VAL A 66 0.94 -9.18 31.61
C VAL A 66 2.04 -8.91 32.63
N TYR A 67 3.02 -8.06 32.31
CA TYR A 67 4.09 -7.69 33.24
C TYR A 67 3.55 -7.02 34.52
N LEU A 68 2.53 -6.17 34.40
CA LEU A 68 1.95 -5.45 35.53
C LEU A 68 0.93 -6.28 36.33
N LYS A 69 0.08 -7.05 35.65
CA LYS A 69 -1.05 -7.76 36.29
C LYS A 69 -0.79 -9.23 36.54
N GLY A 70 0.22 -9.82 35.90
CA GLY A 70 0.54 -11.25 35.98
C GLY A 70 -0.53 -12.17 35.36
N GLN A 71 -1.51 -11.63 34.64
CA GLN A 71 -2.61 -12.38 34.03
C GLN A 71 -2.86 -11.90 32.61
N LEU A 72 -3.27 -12.83 31.74
CA LEU A 72 -3.64 -12.52 30.36
C LEU A 72 -5.10 -12.05 30.34
N SER A 73 -5.30 -10.74 30.24
CA SER A 73 -6.64 -10.16 30.09
C SER A 73 -7.18 -10.42 28.68
N SER A 74 -8.47 -10.78 28.56
CA SER A 74 -9.12 -10.98 27.26
C SER A 74 -9.21 -9.70 26.43
N THR A 75 -9.12 -8.55 27.09
CA THR A 75 -9.09 -7.23 26.47
C THR A 75 -7.96 -6.42 27.08
N VAL A 76 -7.00 -6.02 26.24
CA VAL A 76 -5.90 -5.15 26.62
C VAL A 76 -6.10 -3.81 25.92
N ARG A 77 -6.16 -2.72 26.71
CA ARG A 77 -6.20 -1.36 26.16
C ARG A 77 -4.77 -0.82 26.10
N PRO A 78 -4.21 -0.55 24.90
CA PRO A 78 -2.86 -0.04 24.78
C PRO A 78 -2.70 1.31 25.52
N PRO A 79 -1.68 1.47 26.37
CA PRO A 79 -1.38 2.77 26.95
C PRO A 79 -0.87 3.73 25.86
N ILE A 80 -1.09 5.03 26.07
CA ILE A 80 -0.82 6.07 25.05
C ILE A 80 0.64 6.04 24.57
N TRP A 81 1.60 5.76 25.45
CA TRP A 81 3.01 5.71 25.06
C TRP A 81 3.34 4.56 24.08
N VAL A 82 2.66 3.41 24.17
CA VAL A 82 2.81 2.30 23.21
C VAL A 82 2.27 2.72 21.85
N VAL A 83 1.12 3.39 21.83
CA VAL A 83 0.51 3.92 20.60
C VAL A 83 1.43 4.96 19.95
N LEU A 84 2.06 5.83 20.74
CA LEU A 84 3.01 6.82 20.24
C LEU A 84 4.26 6.17 19.63
N ILE A 85 4.83 5.14 20.27
CA ILE A 85 5.98 4.40 19.72
C ILE A 85 5.59 3.74 18.39
N ALA A 86 4.42 3.08 18.33
CA ALA A 86 3.94 2.45 17.11
C ALA A 86 3.72 3.47 15.98
N ALA A 87 3.06 4.59 16.26
CA ALA A 87 2.81 5.65 15.30
C ALA A 87 4.12 6.29 14.78
N LEU A 88 5.07 6.59 15.68
CA LEU A 88 6.38 7.11 15.29
C LEU A 88 7.17 6.11 14.45
N GLY A 89 7.15 4.83 14.83
CA GLY A 89 7.78 3.76 14.05
C GLY A 89 7.22 3.66 12.63
N LEU A 90 5.89 3.75 12.48
CA LEU A 90 5.23 3.77 11.17
C LEU A 90 5.69 4.97 10.33
N VAL A 91 5.69 6.18 10.90
CA VAL A 91 6.11 7.41 10.20
C VAL A 91 7.59 7.33 9.79
N ILE A 92 8.47 6.87 10.68
CA ILE A 92 9.90 6.72 10.39
C ILE A 92 10.11 5.65 9.30
N GLY A 93 9.41 4.52 9.37
CA GLY A 93 9.47 3.49 8.35
C GLY A 93 9.04 3.98 6.97
N LEU A 94 7.93 4.74 6.90
CA LEU A 94 7.47 5.34 5.66
C LEU A 94 8.46 6.40 5.14
N ALA A 95 9.01 7.24 6.01
CA ALA A 95 9.98 8.26 5.63
C ALA A 95 11.31 7.65 5.12
N THR A 96 11.72 6.50 5.66
CA THR A 96 13.00 5.86 5.33
C THR A 96 12.92 4.85 4.20
N TYR A 97 11.82 4.11 4.04
CA TYR A 97 11.71 3.03 3.05
C TYR A 97 10.46 3.13 2.17
N GLY A 98 9.54 4.05 2.46
CA GLY A 98 8.30 4.25 1.69
C GLY A 98 8.55 4.57 0.21
N TYR A 99 9.65 5.28 -0.10
CA TYR A 99 10.01 5.59 -1.48
C TYR A 99 10.24 4.34 -2.34
N ASN A 100 10.73 3.24 -1.76
CA ASN A 100 10.91 1.97 -2.49
C ASN A 100 9.58 1.36 -2.89
N VAL A 101 8.59 1.43 -2.00
CA VAL A 101 7.23 0.93 -2.26
C VAL A 101 6.54 1.81 -3.30
N CYS A 102 6.61 3.14 -3.15
CA CYS A 102 6.07 4.08 -4.14
C CYS A 102 6.71 3.88 -5.52
N ARG A 103 8.03 3.67 -5.58
CA ARG A 103 8.76 3.37 -6.82
C ARG A 103 8.31 2.05 -7.44
N ALA A 104 8.16 1.00 -6.64
CA ALA A 104 7.72 -0.30 -7.14
C ALA A 104 6.30 -0.26 -7.71
N MET A 105 5.37 0.36 -6.98
CA MET A 105 3.94 0.37 -7.33
C MET A 105 3.59 1.43 -8.37
N GLY A 106 4.14 2.65 -8.24
CA GLY A 106 3.80 3.79 -9.08
C GLY A 106 4.61 3.94 -10.37
N VAL A 107 5.79 3.29 -10.45
CA VAL A 107 6.69 3.39 -11.61
C VAL A 107 6.96 2.04 -12.24
N LYS A 108 7.32 1.02 -11.45
CA LYS A 108 7.78 -0.28 -12.00
C LYS A 108 6.63 -1.22 -12.39
N LEU A 109 5.48 -1.15 -11.73
CA LEU A 109 4.36 -2.08 -11.95
C LEU A 109 3.51 -1.67 -13.15
N ALA A 110 3.09 -0.40 -13.20
CA ALA A 110 2.36 0.23 -14.29
C ALA A 110 2.63 1.74 -14.26
N LYS A 111 2.29 2.46 -15.34
CA LYS A 111 2.35 3.93 -15.36
C LYS A 111 1.21 4.50 -14.53
N LEU A 112 1.54 5.06 -13.38
CA LEU A 112 0.56 5.72 -12.51
C LEU A 112 0.61 7.24 -12.72
N THR A 113 -0.44 7.80 -13.33
CA THR A 113 -0.68 9.24 -13.36
C THR A 113 -1.75 9.61 -12.33
N PRO A 114 -1.92 10.90 -11.96
CA PRO A 114 -2.88 11.29 -10.93
C PRO A 114 -4.30 10.76 -11.12
N THR A 115 -4.80 10.79 -12.36
CA THR A 115 -6.12 10.27 -12.71
C THR A 115 -6.21 8.76 -12.49
N ARG A 116 -5.16 8.02 -12.89
CA ARG A 116 -5.03 6.56 -12.68
C ARG A 116 -4.90 6.21 -11.20
N GLY A 117 -4.12 6.99 -10.45
CA GLY A 117 -3.93 6.83 -9.01
C GLY A 117 -5.24 7.02 -8.25
N PHE A 118 -5.98 8.09 -8.54
CA PHE A 118 -7.30 8.35 -7.94
C PHE A 118 -8.28 7.21 -8.25
N ALA A 119 -8.35 6.76 -9.50
CA ALA A 119 -9.20 5.65 -9.90
C ALA A 119 -8.83 4.34 -9.17
N ALA A 120 -7.54 4.06 -9.03
CA ALA A 120 -7.06 2.87 -8.32
C ALA A 120 -7.38 2.92 -6.82
N GLU A 121 -7.23 4.08 -6.18
CA GLU A 121 -7.60 4.30 -4.77
C GLU A 121 -9.11 4.12 -4.55
N LEU A 122 -9.94 4.68 -5.43
CA LEU A 122 -11.40 4.54 -5.34
C LEU A 122 -11.84 3.07 -5.53
N ALA A 123 -11.28 2.38 -6.53
CA ALA A 123 -11.57 0.97 -6.76
C ALA A 123 -11.15 0.11 -5.55
N THR A 124 -9.99 0.40 -4.97
CA THR A 124 -9.48 -0.24 -3.75
C THR A 124 -10.43 -0.03 -2.58
N ALA A 125 -10.82 1.21 -2.31
CA ALA A 125 -11.75 1.56 -1.24
C ALA A 125 -13.11 0.86 -1.42
N PHE A 126 -13.60 0.80 -2.65
CA PHE A 126 -14.86 0.12 -2.97
C PHE A 126 -14.79 -1.39 -2.69
N VAL A 127 -13.72 -2.06 -3.13
CA VAL A 127 -13.52 -3.50 -2.88
C VAL A 127 -13.39 -3.79 -1.38
N ILE A 128 -12.62 -2.99 -0.65
CA ILE A 128 -12.44 -3.13 0.80
C ILE A 128 -13.78 -2.92 1.51
N MET A 129 -14.56 -1.90 1.12
CA MET A 129 -15.87 -1.62 1.70
C MET A 129 -16.82 -2.79 1.49
N ILE A 130 -16.89 -3.35 0.29
CA ILE A 130 -17.71 -4.53 -0.01
C ILE A 130 -17.25 -5.72 0.85
N GLY A 131 -15.96 -6.04 0.85
CA GLY A 131 -15.44 -7.14 1.64
C GLY A 131 -15.74 -6.99 3.13
N SER A 132 -15.62 -5.77 3.66
CA SER A 132 -15.98 -5.45 5.04
C SER A 132 -17.46 -5.67 5.34
N GLN A 133 -18.37 -5.32 4.42
CA GLN A 133 -19.82 -5.56 4.60
C GLN A 133 -20.16 -7.05 4.67
N TYR A 134 -19.44 -7.89 3.92
CA TYR A 134 -19.62 -9.34 3.93
C TYR A 134 -18.75 -10.06 4.98
N GLY A 135 -18.01 -9.33 5.82
CA GLY A 135 -17.13 -9.91 6.84
C GLY A 135 -15.96 -10.71 6.27
N LEU A 136 -15.60 -10.49 5.01
CA LEU A 136 -14.49 -11.17 4.35
C LEU A 136 -13.17 -10.51 4.77
N PRO A 137 -12.13 -11.28 5.11
CA PRO A 137 -10.80 -10.73 5.35
C PRO A 137 -10.26 -10.16 4.04
N THR A 138 -10.04 -8.84 4.00
CA THR A 138 -9.49 -8.14 2.83
C THR A 138 -8.07 -7.68 3.11
N SER A 139 -7.20 -7.78 2.10
CA SER A 139 -5.83 -7.26 2.16
C SER A 139 -5.74 -5.99 1.33
N SER A 140 -5.49 -4.85 1.98
CA SER A 140 -5.32 -3.55 1.32
C SER A 140 -4.22 -3.58 0.25
N SER A 141 -3.11 -4.28 0.53
CA SER A 141 -2.00 -4.47 -0.42
C SER A 141 -2.43 -5.22 -1.68
N GLN A 142 -3.28 -6.24 -1.55
CA GLN A 142 -3.79 -6.99 -2.70
C GLN A 142 -4.82 -6.17 -3.48
N CYS A 143 -5.71 -5.46 -2.77
CA CYS A 143 -6.71 -4.60 -3.39
C CYS A 143 -6.06 -3.49 -4.24
N ILE A 144 -5.07 -2.77 -3.70
CA ILE A 144 -4.38 -1.70 -4.44
C ILE A 144 -3.54 -2.24 -5.59
N THR A 145 -2.83 -3.37 -5.39
CA THR A 145 -2.06 -4.00 -6.48
C THR A 145 -2.99 -4.44 -7.61
N GLY A 146 -4.12 -5.07 -7.28
CA GLY A 146 -5.13 -5.48 -8.25
C GLY A 146 -5.74 -4.29 -9.00
N ALA A 147 -6.01 -3.19 -8.30
CA ALA A 147 -6.52 -1.96 -8.92
C ALA A 147 -5.50 -1.35 -9.90
N ILE A 148 -4.22 -1.25 -9.52
CA ILE A 148 -3.15 -0.74 -10.39
C ILE A 148 -2.96 -1.63 -11.61
N VAL A 149 -2.94 -2.95 -11.43
CA VAL A 149 -2.89 -3.91 -12.54
C VAL A 149 -4.12 -3.77 -13.45
N GLY A 150 -5.30 -3.60 -12.87
CA GLY A 150 -6.54 -3.37 -13.61
C GLY A 150 -6.46 -2.13 -14.51
N VAL A 151 -6.00 -1.01 -13.97
CA VAL A 151 -5.79 0.23 -14.74
C VAL A 151 -4.71 0.02 -15.81
N GLY A 152 -3.61 -0.66 -15.50
CA GLY A 152 -2.55 -0.93 -16.46
C GLY A 152 -2.98 -1.87 -17.61
N ILE A 153 -3.91 -2.79 -17.38
CA ILE A 153 -4.46 -3.67 -18.44
C ILE A 153 -5.31 -2.87 -19.44
N LEU A 154 -5.95 -1.77 -19.01
CA LEU A 154 -6.73 -0.91 -19.91
C LEU A 154 -5.86 -0.20 -20.95
N GLU A 155 -4.58 0.01 -20.64
CA GLU A 155 -3.54 0.50 -21.57
C GLU A 155 -3.02 -0.59 -22.51
N GLY A 156 -3.54 -1.82 -22.39
CA GLY A 156 -3.12 -3.00 -23.12
C GLY A 156 -2.35 -4.00 -22.26
N ALA A 157 -2.25 -5.25 -22.73
CA ALA A 157 -1.58 -6.33 -21.98
C ALA A 157 -0.09 -6.06 -21.66
N LYS A 158 0.54 -5.13 -22.39
CA LYS A 158 1.92 -4.68 -22.16
C LYS A 158 2.03 -3.49 -21.20
N GLY A 159 0.92 -2.88 -20.78
CA GLY A 159 0.91 -1.76 -19.82
C GLY A 159 1.21 -2.17 -18.37
N VAL A 160 1.40 -3.47 -18.11
CA VAL A 160 1.72 -4.03 -16.80
C VAL A 160 3.01 -4.83 -16.85
N ASN A 161 3.86 -4.62 -15.84
CA ASN A 161 5.03 -5.44 -15.60
C ASN A 161 4.66 -6.76 -14.93
N TRP A 162 4.30 -7.76 -15.74
CA TRP A 162 3.93 -9.10 -15.27
C TRP A 162 5.03 -9.81 -14.48
N THR A 163 6.31 -9.53 -14.78
CA THR A 163 7.42 -10.12 -14.03
C THR A 163 7.43 -9.63 -12.58
N LEU A 164 7.18 -8.33 -12.39
CA LEU A 164 7.10 -7.75 -11.04
C LEU A 164 5.85 -8.23 -10.31
N PHE A 165 4.70 -8.27 -10.97
CA PHE A 165 3.45 -8.76 -10.39
C PHE A 165 3.57 -10.21 -9.90
N VAL A 166 4.13 -11.10 -10.72
CA VAL A 166 4.34 -12.50 -10.33
C VAL A 166 5.30 -12.63 -9.15
N LYS A 167 6.39 -11.86 -9.12
CA LYS A 167 7.29 -11.81 -7.95
C LYS A 167 6.56 -11.36 -6.68
N GLN A 168 5.68 -10.37 -6.79
CA GLN A 168 4.87 -9.90 -5.67
C GLN A 168 3.86 -10.95 -5.20
N PHE A 169 3.26 -11.69 -6.12
CA PHE A 169 2.36 -12.79 -5.77
C PHE A 169 3.10 -13.89 -5.00
N PHE A 170 4.26 -14.33 -5.50
CA PHE A 170 5.07 -15.33 -4.82
C PHE A 170 5.62 -14.84 -3.47
N SER A 171 5.92 -13.54 -3.34
CA SER A 171 6.37 -13.00 -2.04
C SER A 171 5.27 -13.09 -0.99
N TRP A 172 4.01 -12.80 -1.33
CA TRP A 172 2.88 -12.97 -0.39
C TRP A 172 2.69 -14.42 0.04
N VAL A 173 2.77 -15.36 -0.90
CA VAL A 173 2.68 -16.80 -0.60
C VAL A 173 3.83 -17.22 0.31
N ALA A 174 5.05 -16.79 0.00
CA ALA A 174 6.22 -17.08 0.82
C ALA A 174 6.09 -16.51 2.24
N THR A 175 5.55 -15.30 2.41
CA THR A 175 5.30 -14.71 3.74
C THR A 175 4.41 -15.61 4.59
N LEU A 176 3.33 -16.16 4.02
CA LEU A 176 2.44 -17.08 4.75
C LEU A 176 3.15 -18.36 5.20
N PHE A 177 4.00 -18.92 4.33
CA PHE A 177 4.80 -20.09 4.70
C PHE A 177 5.79 -19.76 5.81
N VAL A 178 6.55 -18.67 5.69
CA VAL A 178 7.56 -18.30 6.69
C VAL A 178 6.91 -18.03 8.05
N THR A 179 5.83 -17.23 8.09
CA THR A 179 5.12 -16.97 9.35
C THR A 179 4.49 -18.25 9.92
N GLY A 180 3.96 -19.13 9.08
CA GLY A 180 3.36 -20.39 9.52
C GLY A 180 4.37 -21.43 10.03
N PHE A 181 5.61 -21.43 9.53
CA PHE A 181 6.66 -22.36 9.98
C PHE A 181 7.32 -21.95 11.30
N GLU A 182 7.26 -20.67 11.67
CA GLU A 182 7.76 -20.16 12.97
C GLU A 182 6.73 -20.24 14.11
N SER A 183 5.51 -20.75 13.82
CA SER A 183 4.41 -20.97 14.77
C SER A 183 4.45 -22.36 15.40
#